data_AF-A0A948S6I3-F1
#
_entry.id   AF-A0A948S6I3-F1
#
_cell.length_a   1.000
_cell.length_b   1.000
_cell.length_c   1.000
_cell.angle_alpha   90.00
_cell.angle_beta   90.00
_cell.angle_gamma   90.00
#
_symmetry.space_group_name_H-M   'P 1'
#
loop_
_entity.id
_entity.type
_entity.pdbx_description
1 polymer ?
#
loop_
_entity_poly.entity_id
_entity_poly.type
_entity_poly.pdbx_seq_one_letter_code
_entity_poly.pdbx_strand_id
1 'polypeptide(L)'
;MRTTLTLEPDVEKLLHDEQYRTKKTFKEVLNSAVRTALRPAPRKRPKLLPPRAMGLRTGVDPRDLAGLADDLEAESYLRTSAKRRR
;
A
#
# COMPACT_ATOMS: atom_id res chain seq x y z
N MET A 1 -18.30 -23.16 -20.12
CA MET A 1 -17.94 -24.56 -19.80
C MET A 1 -19.05 -25.17 -18.94
N ARG A 2 -19.42 -26.44 -19.16
CA ARG A 2 -20.34 -27.17 -18.27
C ARG A 2 -19.50 -28.06 -17.36
N THR A 3 -19.69 -27.90 -16.06
CA THR A 3 -18.94 -28.61 -15.01
C THR A 3 -19.95 -29.16 -14.01
N THR A 4 -19.74 -30.39 -13.58
CA THR A 4 -20.51 -31.00 -12.48
C THR A 4 -19.72 -30.83 -11.20
N LEU A 5 -20.36 -30.32 -10.16
CA LEU A 5 -19.77 -30.03 -8.86
C LEU A 5 -20.64 -30.69 -7.80
N THR A 6 -20.02 -31.34 -6.83
CA THR A 6 -20.69 -31.82 -5.62
C THR A 6 -20.61 -30.72 -4.57
N LEU A 7 -21.73 -30.40 -3.93
CA LEU A 7 -21.82 -29.37 -2.89
C LEU A 7 -22.26 -30.02 -1.57
N GLU A 8 -21.67 -29.55 -0.49
CA GLU A 8 -22.13 -29.91 0.85
C GLU A 8 -23.52 -29.29 1.13
N PRO A 9 -24.37 -29.91 1.97
CA PRO A 9 -25.75 -29.44 2.20
C PRO A 9 -25.85 -28.01 2.75
N ASP A 10 -24.85 -27.58 3.52
CA ASP A 10 -24.76 -26.22 4.05
C ASP A 10 -24.47 -25.20 2.94
N VAL A 11 -23.55 -25.52 2.02
CA VAL A 11 -23.21 -24.68 0.87
C VAL A 11 -24.39 -24.54 -0.08
N GLU A 12 -25.11 -25.63 -0.35
CA GLU A 12 -26.32 -25.60 -1.18
C GLU A 12 -27.37 -24.65 -0.59
N LYS A 13 -27.61 -24.74 0.73
CA LYS A 13 -28.55 -23.84 1.43
C LYS A 13 -28.14 -22.37 1.32
N LEU A 14 -26.85 -22.07 1.54
CA LEU A 14 -26.32 -20.70 1.41
C LEU A 14 -26.53 -20.14 -0.01
N LEU A 15 -26.33 -20.97 -1.04
CA LEU A 15 -26.57 -20.55 -2.42
C LEU A 15 -28.05 -20.30 -2.69
N HIS A 16 -28.94 -21.15 -2.18
CA HIS A 16 -30.39 -20.94 -2.31
C HIS A 16 -30.87 -19.67 -1.61
N ASP A 17 -30.44 -19.43 -0.37
CA ASP A 17 -30.78 -18.21 0.38
C ASP A 17 -30.33 -16.95 -0.40
N GLU A 18 -29.14 -16.99 -0.98
CA GLU A 18 -28.61 -15.91 -1.81
C GLU A 18 -29.38 -15.71 -3.12
N GLN A 19 -29.85 -16.79 -3.74
CA GLN A 19 -30.73 -16.72 -4.90
C GLN A 19 -32.03 -15.99 -4.57
N TYR A 20 -32.68 -16.33 -3.45
CA TYR A 20 -33.91 -15.67 -3.02
C TYR A 20 -33.67 -14.19 -2.73
N ARG A 21 -32.56 -13.88 -2.06
CA ARG A 21 -32.18 -12.50 -1.72
C ARG A 21 -31.91 -11.63 -2.95
N THR A 22 -31.20 -12.18 -3.94
CA THR A 22 -30.74 -11.41 -5.11
C THR A 22 -31.63 -11.55 -6.34
N LYS A 23 -32.60 -12.49 -6.31
CA LYS A 23 -33.44 -12.90 -7.45
C LYS A 23 -32.63 -13.34 -8.69
N LYS A 24 -31.44 -13.92 -8.45
CA LYS A 24 -30.54 -14.41 -9.50
C LYS A 24 -30.62 -15.92 -9.64
N THR A 25 -30.20 -16.42 -10.80
CA THR A 25 -30.13 -17.86 -11.06
C THR A 25 -28.99 -18.50 -10.25
N PHE A 26 -29.11 -19.80 -9.96
CA PHE A 26 -28.11 -20.55 -9.19
C PHE A 26 -26.71 -20.43 -9.81
N LYS A 27 -26.63 -20.52 -11.13
CA LYS A 27 -25.41 -20.33 -11.92
C LYS A 27 -24.77 -18.96 -11.68
N GLU A 28 -25.56 -17.90 -11.63
CA GLU A 28 -25.05 -16.54 -11.45
C GLU A 28 -24.53 -16.32 -10.04
N VAL A 29 -25.28 -16.80 -9.04
CA VAL A 29 -24.88 -16.73 -7.63
C VAL A 29 -23.58 -17.49 -7.40
N LEU A 30 -23.52 -18.76 -7.82
CA LEU A 30 -22.33 -19.60 -7.67
C LEU A 30 -21.10 -18.97 -8.35
N ASN A 31 -21.24 -18.57 -9.61
CA ASN A 31 -20.12 -17.96 -10.34
C ASN A 31 -19.69 -16.62 -9.73
N SER A 32 -20.64 -15.81 -9.24
CA SER A 32 -20.35 -14.54 -8.57
C SER A 32 -19.60 -14.76 -7.26
N ALA A 33 -20.03 -15.73 -6.45
CA ALA A 33 -19.38 -16.09 -5.20
C ALA A 33 -17.94 -16.57 -5.44
N VAL A 34 -17.75 -17.52 -6.35
CA VAL A 34 -16.42 -18.06 -6.71
C VAL A 34 -15.52 -16.96 -7.27
N ARG A 35 -16.02 -16.12 -8.18
CA ARG A 35 -15.25 -14.98 -8.70
C ARG A 35 -14.85 -14.03 -7.58
N THR A 36 -15.74 -13.70 -6.66
CA THR A 36 -15.45 -12.77 -5.57
C THR A 36 -14.39 -13.35 -4.63
N ALA A 37 -14.47 -14.64 -4.33
CA ALA A 37 -13.53 -15.32 -3.44
C ALA A 37 -12.13 -15.52 -4.06
N LEU A 38 -12.07 -15.84 -5.36
CA LEU A 38 -10.81 -16.16 -6.05
C LEU A 38 -10.18 -14.95 -6.75
N ARG A 39 -10.89 -13.83 -6.88
CA ARG A 39 -10.33 -12.63 -7.50
C ARG A 39 -9.26 -12.07 -6.55
N PRO A 40 -8.01 -11.91 -7.01
CA PRO A 40 -6.97 -11.32 -6.19
C PRO A 40 -7.42 -9.93 -5.75
N ALA A 41 -7.30 -9.64 -4.46
CA ALA A 41 -7.58 -8.31 -3.94
C ALA A 41 -6.74 -7.31 -4.75
N PRO A 42 -7.35 -6.21 -5.26
CA PRO A 42 -6.56 -5.20 -5.94
C PRO A 42 -5.47 -4.76 -4.96
N ARG A 43 -4.20 -4.81 -5.40
CA ARG A 43 -3.07 -4.28 -4.63
C ARG A 43 -3.43 -2.84 -4.28
N LYS A 44 -3.86 -2.59 -3.05
CA LYS A 44 -4.12 -1.23 -2.56
C LYS A 44 -2.78 -0.51 -2.63
N ARG A 45 -2.63 0.38 -3.61
CA ARG A 45 -1.51 1.31 -3.61
C ARG A 45 -1.67 2.13 -2.32
N PRO A 46 -0.65 2.21 -1.45
CA PRO A 46 -0.75 3.02 -0.26
C PRO A 46 -1.10 4.45 -0.67
N LYS A 47 -2.09 5.04 -0.01
CA LYS A 47 -2.44 6.44 -0.22
C LYS A 47 -1.30 7.27 0.37
N LEU A 48 -0.46 7.83 -0.51
CA LEU A 48 0.59 8.75 -0.08
C LEU A 48 -0.05 9.97 0.57
N LEU A 49 0.55 10.46 1.66
CA LEU A 49 0.17 11.74 2.26
C LEU A 49 0.54 12.87 1.29
N PRO A 50 -0.22 13.99 1.30
CA PRO A 50 0.16 15.16 0.53
C PRO A 50 1.56 15.65 0.96
N PRO A 51 2.44 16.02 0.00
CA PRO A 51 3.76 16.52 0.33
C PRO A 51 3.66 17.83 1.12
N ARG A 52 4.55 18.02 2.09
CA ARG A 52 4.67 19.26 2.87
C ARG A 52 6.05 19.86 2.68
N ALA A 53 6.12 21.18 2.57
CA ALA A 53 7.39 21.88 2.56
C ALA A 53 8.13 21.66 3.89
N MET A 54 9.35 21.14 3.83
CA MET A 54 10.20 20.86 5.00
C MET A 54 11.12 22.02 5.37
N GLY A 55 11.15 23.09 4.56
CA GLY A 55 11.98 24.28 4.82
C GLY A 55 13.49 24.04 4.67
N LEU A 56 13.89 22.95 4.01
CA LEU A 56 15.31 22.67 3.76
C LEU A 56 15.91 23.66 2.77
N ARG A 57 17.18 24.01 3.00
CA ARG A 57 17.94 24.88 2.08
C ARG A 57 18.13 24.16 0.74
N THR A 58 18.16 24.93 -0.34
CA THR A 58 18.43 24.40 -1.68
C THR A 58 19.78 23.67 -1.71
N GLY A 59 19.80 22.46 -2.25
CA GLY A 59 21.00 21.60 -2.31
C GLY A 59 21.13 20.61 -1.16
N VAL A 60 20.27 20.67 -0.14
CA VAL A 60 20.22 19.65 0.93
C VAL A 60 19.31 18.50 0.51
N ASP A 61 19.85 17.29 0.42
CA ASP A 61 19.04 16.07 0.24
C ASP A 61 18.46 15.62 1.59
N PRO A 62 17.13 15.61 1.78
CA PRO A 62 16.52 15.09 3.00
C PRO A 62 16.83 13.62 3.29
N ARG A 63 17.31 12.85 2.30
CA ARG A 63 17.66 11.43 2.46
C ARG A 63 19.08 11.20 2.94
N ASP A 64 19.94 12.22 2.86
CA ASP A 64 21.34 12.15 3.27
C ASP A 64 21.67 13.21 4.32
N LEU A 65 21.06 13.08 5.49
CA LEU A 65 21.34 13.95 6.63
C LEU A 65 22.68 13.63 7.30
N ALA A 66 23.24 12.44 7.04
CA ALA A 66 24.55 12.06 7.56
C ALA A 66 25.67 12.84 6.86
N GLY A 67 25.68 12.88 5.52
CA GLY A 67 26.65 13.69 4.77
C GLY A 67 26.54 15.18 5.12
N LEU A 68 25.32 15.69 5.31
CA LEU A 68 25.12 17.08 5.76
C LEU A 68 25.76 17.34 7.15
N ALA A 69 25.69 16.38 8.08
CA ALA A 69 26.29 16.52 9.40
C ALA A 69 27.82 16.61 9.29
N ASP A 70 28.43 15.73 8.49
CA ASP A 70 29.87 15.70 8.26
C ASP A 70 30.37 17.03 7.67
N ASP A 71 29.66 17.58 6.67
CA ASP A 71 29.97 18.87 6.06
C ASP A 71 29.91 20.02 7.08
N LEU A 72 28.89 20.04 7.93
CA LEU A 72 28.74 21.06 8.97
C LEU A 72 29.84 20.97 10.04
N GLU A 73 30.24 19.75 10.41
CA GLU A 73 31.36 19.53 11.32
C GLU A 73 32.68 20.03 10.72
N ALA A 74 32.95 19.70 9.45
CA ALA A 74 34.13 20.18 8.73
C ALA A 74 34.17 21.72 8.64
N GLU A 75 33.04 22.37 8.30
CA GLU A 75 32.94 23.84 8.29
C GLU A 75 33.24 24.44 9.67
N SER A 76 32.71 23.84 10.74
CA SER A 76 32.93 24.32 12.11
C SER A 76 34.41 24.22 12.53
N TYR A 77 35.08 23.14 12.14
CA TYR A 77 36.50 22.91 12.39
C TYR A 77 37.39 23.92 11.64
N LEU A 78 37.08 24.19 10.38
CA LEU A 78 37.77 25.21 9.58
C LEU A 78 37.60 26.62 10.19
N ARG A 79 36.40 26.97 10.66
CA ARG A 79 36.16 28.28 11.31
C ARG A 79 36.95 28.44 12.61
N THR A 80 36.99 27.42 13.46
CA THR A 80 37.69 27.47 14.75
C THR A 80 39.21 27.46 14.60
N SER A 81 39.73 26.64 13.69
CA SER A 81 41.18 26.60 13.38
C SER A 81 41.68 27.92 12.76
N ALA A 82 40.90 28.54 11.86
CA ALA A 82 41.23 29.85 11.30
C ALA A 82 41.27 30.96 12.37
N LYS A 83 40.38 30.91 13.38
CA LYS A 83 40.34 31.88 14.48
C LYS A 83 41.52 31.75 15.45
N ARG A 84 42.08 30.55 15.63
CA ARG A 84 43.25 30.30 16.49
C ARG A 84 44.59 30.67 15.86
N ARG A 85 44.62 30.88 14.54
CA ARG A 85 45.83 31.20 13.77
C ARG A 85 46.03 32.70 13.50
N ARG A 86 45.14 33.54 14.04
CA ARG A 86 45.25 35.00 14.12
C ARG A 86 45.53 35.40 15.56
#